data_AF-A0A1V4DZU0-F1
#
_entry.id   AF-A0A1V4DZU0-F1
#
_cell.length_a   1.000
_cell.length_b   1.000
_cell.length_c   1.000
_cell.angle_alpha   90.00
_cell.angle_beta   90.00
_cell.angle_gamma   90.00
#
_symmetry.space_group_name_H-M   'P 1'
#
loop_
_entity.id
_entity.type
_entity.pdbx_description
1 polymer ?
#
loop_
_entity_poly.entity_id
_entity_poly.type
_entity_poly.pdbx_seq_one_letter_code
_entity_poly.pdbx_strand_id
1 'polypeptide(L)'
;MAGTPMTERLDQPRELTYRLRLYYDPEAFGEFSERFARFLGTARFIVYMTVFVGVWLLWNVFAPYKFDPYPFIFLTLMLSLQASYAAPLILLAQNRQADRDRIQYEQDRVTAERNQAEIEYLTREIAGLRMALGEVATRDYIRSELQRLQDELTADPPRSRGAGSEDAR
;
A
#
# COMPACT_ATOMS: atom_id res chain seq x y z
N MET A 1 42.75 -11.04 60.45
CA MET A 1 42.90 -10.40 59.12
C MET A 1 43.42 -11.44 58.17
N ALA A 2 42.54 -12.10 57.40
CA ALA A 2 42.91 -13.05 56.37
C ALA A 2 42.51 -12.44 55.03
N GLY A 3 43.50 -12.16 54.18
CA GLY A 3 43.31 -11.60 52.85
C GLY A 3 42.80 -12.66 51.88
N THR A 4 41.65 -12.41 51.28
CA THR A 4 41.09 -13.25 50.21
C THR A 4 41.79 -12.86 48.90
N PRO A 5 42.50 -13.79 48.22
CA PRO A 5 43.02 -13.49 46.89
C PRO A 5 41.84 -13.39 45.91
N MET A 6 41.70 -12.23 45.26
CA MET A 6 40.79 -12.04 44.13
C MET A 6 41.25 -12.94 42.99
N THR A 7 40.51 -14.01 42.74
CA THR A 7 40.66 -14.79 41.52
C THR A 7 40.13 -13.97 40.35
N GLU A 8 41.06 -13.43 39.58
CA GLU A 8 40.82 -12.75 38.32
C GLU A 8 40.19 -13.74 37.34
N ARG A 9 38.87 -13.59 37.11
CA ARG A 9 38.10 -14.39 36.15
C ARG A 9 38.51 -14.01 34.72
N LEU A 10 39.55 -14.68 34.23
CA LEU A 10 40.01 -14.71 32.84
C LEU A 10 39.09 -15.58 31.96
N ASP A 11 37.80 -15.27 31.90
CA ASP A 11 36.84 -16.08 31.11
C ASP A 11 35.81 -15.24 30.34
N GLN A 12 36.20 -14.02 29.96
CA GLN A 12 35.50 -13.29 28.90
C GLN A 12 36.36 -13.35 27.65
N PRO A 13 35.96 -14.09 26.61
CA PRO A 13 36.57 -13.90 25.30
C PRO A 13 36.32 -12.43 24.93
N ARG A 14 37.39 -11.65 24.88
CA ARG A 14 37.38 -10.33 24.24
C ARG A 14 37.13 -10.57 22.76
N GLU A 15 35.85 -10.60 22.39
CA GLU A 15 35.46 -10.51 21.00
C GLU A 15 35.79 -9.09 20.54
N LEU A 16 37.01 -8.94 20.00
CA LEU A 16 37.40 -7.84 19.13
C LEU A 16 36.61 -7.98 17.82
N THR A 17 35.28 -7.92 17.90
CA THR A 17 34.43 -7.74 16.74
C THR A 17 34.68 -6.31 16.28
N TYR A 18 35.67 -6.13 15.42
CA TYR A 18 35.72 -4.98 14.53
C TYR A 18 34.45 -5.05 13.67
N ARG A 19 33.32 -4.58 14.21
CA ARG A 19 32.17 -4.16 13.42
C ARG A 19 32.67 -2.96 12.65
N LEU A 20 33.22 -3.23 11.47
CA LEU A 20 33.32 -2.25 10.40
C LEU A 20 31.88 -1.88 10.03
N ARG A 21 31.28 -1.02 10.86
CA ARG A 21 30.00 -0.41 10.59
C ARG A 21 30.29 0.63 9.53
N LEU A 22 30.47 0.16 8.29
CA LEU A 22 30.31 0.98 7.10
C LEU A 22 28.99 1.72 7.31
N TYR A 23 29.09 3.00 7.60
CA TYR A 23 27.95 3.87 7.77
C TYR A 23 27.35 4.03 6.38
N TYR A 24 26.50 3.07 6.04
CA TYR A 24 25.75 3.07 4.80
C TYR A 24 24.58 4.00 5.03
N ASP A 25 24.56 5.13 4.32
CA ASP A 25 23.47 6.09 4.38
C ASP A 25 22.30 5.54 3.54
N PRO A 26 21.25 5.00 4.18
CA PRO A 26 20.14 4.37 3.48
C PRO A 26 19.30 5.40 2.71
N GLU A 27 19.38 6.70 3.00
CA GLU A 27 18.66 7.71 2.24
C GLU A 27 19.33 7.97 0.88
N ALA A 28 20.64 8.25 0.88
CA ALA A 28 21.40 8.53 -0.35
C ALA A 28 21.39 7.35 -1.33
N PHE A 29 21.49 6.12 -0.81
CA PHE A 29 21.39 4.93 -1.66
C PHE A 29 19.96 4.71 -2.18
N GLY A 30 18.93 5.17 -1.47
CA GLY A 30 17.53 5.02 -1.86
C GLY A 30 17.20 5.83 -3.11
N GLU A 31 17.60 7.11 -3.10
CA GLU A 31 17.44 7.98 -4.27
C GLU A 31 18.24 7.47 -5.47
N PHE A 32 19.46 6.98 -5.24
CA PHE A 32 20.30 6.42 -6.29
C PHE A 32 19.68 5.18 -6.92
N SER A 33 19.23 4.21 -6.09
CA SER A 33 18.57 2.99 -6.59
C SER A 33 17.29 3.30 -7.35
N GLU A 34 16.48 4.26 -6.90
CA GLU A 34 15.24 4.63 -7.58
C GLU A 34 15.49 5.29 -8.94
N ARG A 35 16.52 6.14 -9.02
CA ARG A 35 16.95 6.73 -10.29
C ARG A 35 17.55 5.68 -11.23
N PHE A 36 18.33 4.73 -10.70
CA PHE A 36 18.86 3.60 -11.48
C PHE A 36 17.76 2.67 -11.99
N ALA A 37 16.77 2.33 -11.17
CA ALA A 37 15.64 1.50 -11.56
C ALA A 37 14.83 2.15 -12.70
N ARG A 38 14.53 3.46 -12.59
CA ARG A 38 13.88 4.22 -13.67
C ARG A 38 14.73 4.27 -14.94
N PHE A 39 16.05 4.39 -14.79
CA PHE A 39 16.97 4.44 -15.93
C PHE A 39 17.05 3.11 -16.69
N LEU A 40 17.22 1.99 -15.98
CA LEU A 40 17.29 0.64 -16.56
C LEU A 40 15.96 0.19 -17.18
N GLY A 41 14.82 0.60 -16.62
CA GLY A 41 13.50 0.27 -17.15
C GLY A 41 13.07 1.04 -18.40
N THR A 42 13.86 2.02 -18.85
CA THR A 42 13.51 2.89 -19.99
C THR A 42 14.17 2.43 -21.29
N ALA A 43 13.43 2.42 -22.41
CA ALA A 43 13.95 2.08 -23.75
C ALA A 43 15.18 2.91 -24.19
N ARG A 44 15.34 4.11 -23.61
CA ARG A 44 16.49 5.01 -23.83
C ARG A 44 17.82 4.38 -23.45
N PHE A 45 17.87 3.51 -22.42
CA PHE A 45 19.10 2.84 -22.02
C PHE A 45 19.60 1.88 -23.10
N ILE A 46 18.68 1.10 -23.69
CA ILE A 46 18.99 0.17 -24.77
C ILE A 46 19.54 0.92 -25.98
N VAL A 47 18.88 2.02 -26.37
CA VAL A 47 19.36 2.86 -27.48
C VAL A 47 20.77 3.40 -27.22
N TYR A 48 21.03 3.93 -26.02
CA TYR A 48 22.35 4.42 -25.65
C TYR A 48 23.42 3.31 -25.72
N MET A 49 23.12 2.12 -25.20
CA MET A 49 24.03 0.98 -25.23
C MET A 49 24.31 0.50 -26.67
N THR A 50 23.29 0.42 -27.52
CA THR A 50 23.45 0.06 -28.93
C THR A 50 24.32 1.08 -29.67
N VAL A 51 24.08 2.38 -29.44
CA VAL A 51 24.90 3.46 -30.03
C VAL A 51 26.33 3.37 -29.52
N PHE A 52 26.55 3.15 -28.23
CA PHE A 52 27.89 2.99 -27.66
C PHE A 52 28.66 1.83 -28.31
N VAL A 53 28.05 0.64 -28.39
CA VAL A 53 28.66 -0.52 -29.04
C VAL A 53 28.91 -0.26 -30.53
N GLY A 54 27.96 0.37 -31.22
CA GLY A 54 28.10 0.74 -32.63
C GLY A 54 29.25 1.71 -32.87
N VAL A 55 29.37 2.77 -32.06
CA VAL A 55 30.47 3.74 -32.15
C VAL A 55 31.81 3.07 -31.86
N TRP A 56 31.90 2.20 -30.85
CA TRP A 56 33.12 1.46 -30.55
C TRP A 56 33.57 0.57 -31.71
N LEU A 57 32.62 -0.14 -32.32
CA LEU A 57 32.87 -1.00 -33.47
C LEU A 57 33.34 -0.17 -34.67
N LEU A 58 32.63 0.91 -35.00
CA LEU A 58 33.00 1.82 -36.08
C LEU A 58 34.40 2.41 -35.86
N TRP A 59 34.69 2.88 -34.64
CA TRP A 59 36.02 3.40 -34.30
C TRP A 59 37.11 2.35 -34.54
N ASN A 60 36.94 1.12 -34.07
CA ASN A 60 37.96 0.08 -34.22
C ASN A 60 38.11 -0.49 -35.64
N VAL A 61 37.06 -0.39 -36.47
CA VAL A 61 37.11 -0.80 -37.88
C VAL A 61 37.77 0.27 -38.76
N PHE A 62 37.43 1.54 -38.55
CA PHE A 62 37.86 2.65 -39.42
C PHE A 62 39.11 3.39 -38.93
N ALA A 63 39.50 3.26 -37.65
CA ALA A 63 40.69 3.92 -37.16
C ALA A 63 41.98 3.30 -37.74
N PRO A 64 42.97 4.13 -38.15
CA PRO A 64 44.27 3.63 -38.61
C PRO A 64 45.05 2.92 -37.50
N TYR A 65 44.80 3.27 -36.24
CA TYR A 65 45.27 2.56 -35.05
C TYR A 65 44.10 1.78 -34.43
N LYS A 66 44.08 0.47 -34.63
CA LYS A 66 43.07 -0.43 -34.07
C LYS A 66 43.36 -0.68 -32.60
N PHE A 67 42.62 0.00 -31.73
CA PHE A 67 42.76 -0.12 -30.28
C PHE A 67 42.33 -1.51 -29.77
N ASP A 68 41.30 -2.09 -30.41
CA ASP A 68 40.69 -3.38 -30.08
C ASP A 68 40.40 -4.17 -31.38
N PRO A 69 41.41 -4.88 -31.95
CA PRO A 69 41.23 -5.68 -33.15
C PRO A 69 40.25 -6.85 -32.95
N TYR A 70 39.64 -7.34 -34.03
CA TYR A 70 38.79 -8.54 -34.00
C TYR A 70 39.54 -9.70 -33.29
N PRO A 71 38.99 -10.30 -32.21
CA PRO A 71 37.57 -10.41 -31.85
C PRO A 71 37.00 -9.41 -30.81
N PHE A 72 37.57 -8.21 -30.64
CA PHE A 72 37.12 -7.18 -29.68
C PHE A 72 37.18 -7.62 -28.21
N ILE A 73 38.38 -7.98 -27.75
CA ILE A 73 38.59 -8.49 -26.40
C ILE A 73 38.31 -7.44 -25.33
N PHE A 74 38.66 -6.17 -25.57
CA PHE A 74 38.42 -5.11 -24.58
C PHE A 74 36.94 -4.83 -24.40
N LEU A 75 36.19 -4.74 -25.50
CA LEU A 75 34.74 -4.59 -25.43
C LEU A 75 34.10 -5.76 -24.67
N THR A 76 34.54 -6.99 -24.95
CA THR A 76 34.03 -8.19 -24.28
C THR A 76 34.34 -8.19 -22.79
N LEU A 77 35.55 -7.82 -22.40
CA LEU A 77 35.94 -7.70 -20.99
C LEU A 77 35.15 -6.61 -20.27
N MET A 78 34.89 -5.49 -20.93
CA MET A 78 34.09 -4.41 -20.34
C MET A 78 32.65 -4.84 -20.13
N LEU A 79 32.03 -5.51 -21.12
CA LEU A 79 30.66 -6.01 -21.01
C LEU A 79 30.52 -7.11 -19.94
N SER A 80 31.50 -8.01 -19.83
CA SER A 80 31.47 -9.06 -18.79
C SER A 80 31.61 -8.48 -17.38
N LEU A 81 32.50 -7.50 -17.19
CA LEU A 81 32.59 -6.74 -15.95
C LEU A 81 31.29 -5.98 -15.67
N GLN A 82 30.68 -5.39 -16.71
CA GLN A 82 29.42 -4.65 -16.59
C GLN A 82 28.29 -5.53 -16.05
N ALA A 83 28.14 -6.74 -16.59
CA ALA A 83 27.17 -7.71 -16.09
C ALA A 83 27.47 -8.13 -14.64
N SER A 84 28.76 -8.36 -14.31
CA SER A 84 29.20 -8.80 -12.98
C SER A 84 28.89 -7.78 -11.89
N TYR A 85 29.11 -6.48 -12.12
CA TYR A 85 28.77 -5.45 -11.12
C TYR A 85 27.28 -5.09 -11.11
N ALA A 86 26.57 -5.30 -12.23
CA ALA A 86 25.13 -5.04 -12.30
C ALA A 86 24.35 -5.99 -11.38
N ALA A 87 24.71 -7.27 -11.32
CA ALA A 87 24.03 -8.28 -10.49
C ALA A 87 23.89 -7.87 -9.00
N PRO A 88 24.96 -7.52 -8.26
CA PRO A 88 24.83 -7.10 -6.87
C PRO A 88 24.06 -5.80 -6.72
N LEU A 89 24.24 -4.81 -7.61
CA LEU A 89 23.47 -3.57 -7.56
C LEU A 89 21.97 -3.81 -7.75
N ILE A 90 21.60 -4.71 -8.67
CA ILE A 90 20.21 -5.12 -8.90
C ILE A 90 19.67 -5.82 -7.66
N LEU A 91 20.42 -6.73 -7.04
CA LEU A 91 20.02 -7.40 -5.79
C LEU A 91 19.77 -6.41 -4.65
N LEU A 92 20.63 -5.40 -4.51
CA LEU A 92 20.43 -4.35 -3.51
C LEU A 92 19.18 -3.51 -3.81
N ALA A 93 18.92 -3.17 -5.08
CA ALA A 93 17.70 -2.47 -5.48
C ALA A 93 16.45 -3.32 -5.22
N GLN A 94 16.53 -4.63 -5.48
CA GLN A 94 15.45 -5.59 -5.25
C GLN A 94 15.13 -5.76 -3.76
N ASN A 95 16.15 -5.91 -2.90
CA ASN A 95 15.93 -5.99 -1.44
C ASN A 95 15.15 -4.78 -0.92
N ARG A 96 15.47 -3.58 -1.42
CA ARG A 96 14.76 -2.36 -1.04
C ARG A 96 13.33 -2.27 -1.58
N GLN A 97 13.07 -2.83 -2.77
CA GLN A 97 11.71 -2.93 -3.29
C GLN A 97 10.91 -3.90 -2.42
N ALA A 98 11.46 -5.07 -2.11
CA ALA A 98 10.83 -6.06 -1.24
C ALA A 98 10.54 -5.52 0.17
N ASP A 99 11.44 -4.70 0.74
CA ASP A 99 11.20 -4.04 2.03
C ASP A 99 10.03 -3.05 1.98
N ARG A 100 9.93 -2.24 0.91
CA ARG A 100 8.80 -1.33 0.68
C ARG A 100 7.50 -2.10 0.47
N ASP A 101 7.53 -3.13 -0.36
CA ASP A 101 6.37 -3.97 -0.69
C ASP A 101 5.84 -4.68 0.56
N ARG A 102 6.74 -5.11 1.46
CA ARG A 102 6.34 -5.69 2.74
C ARG A 102 5.60 -4.69 3.62
N ILE A 103 6.11 -3.46 3.76
CA ILE A 103 5.45 -2.42 4.56
C ILE A 103 4.08 -2.09 3.97
N GLN A 104 3.99 -1.94 2.65
CA GLN A 104 2.72 -1.69 1.96
C GLN A 104 1.73 -2.83 2.22
N TYR A 105 2.17 -4.09 2.11
CA TYR A 105 1.34 -5.26 2.36
C TYR A 105 0.81 -5.30 3.81
N GLU A 106 1.65 -4.97 4.79
CA GLU A 106 1.23 -4.90 6.20
C GLU A 106 0.17 -3.80 6.43
N GLN A 107 0.31 -2.63 5.79
CA GLN A 107 -0.67 -1.55 5.84
C GLN A 107 -1.99 -1.92 5.16
N ASP A 108 -1.92 -2.55 3.99
CA ASP A 108 -3.09 -3.01 3.25
C ASP A 108 -3.88 -4.03 4.06
N ARG A 109 -3.19 -4.94 4.77
CA ARG A 109 -3.82 -5.90 5.69
C ARG A 109 -4.57 -5.22 6.82
N VAL A 110 -3.94 -4.25 7.51
CA VAL A 110 -4.60 -3.51 8.60
C VAL A 110 -5.82 -2.74 8.08
N THR A 111 -5.71 -2.16 6.88
CA THR A 111 -6.82 -1.46 6.23
C THR A 111 -7.95 -2.42 5.89
N ALA A 112 -7.63 -3.60 5.36
CA ALA A 112 -8.63 -4.64 5.05
C ALA A 112 -9.36 -5.14 6.31
N GLU A 113 -8.64 -5.35 7.41
CA GLU A 113 -9.24 -5.75 8.70
C GLU A 113 -10.19 -4.67 9.23
N ARG A 114 -9.82 -3.39 9.13
CA ARG A 114 -10.70 -2.26 9.50
C ARG A 114 -11.94 -2.18 8.62
N ASN A 115 -11.77 -2.30 7.31
CA ASN A 115 -12.90 -2.28 6.37
C ASN A 115 -13.86 -3.45 6.65
N GLN A 116 -13.33 -4.63 6.98
CA GLN A 116 -14.16 -5.77 7.34
C GLN A 116 -14.97 -5.49 8.62
N ALA A 117 -14.35 -4.92 9.65
CA ALA A 117 -15.04 -4.55 10.88
C ALA A 117 -16.11 -3.46 10.64
N GLU A 118 -15.82 -2.47 9.80
CA GLU A 118 -16.77 -1.42 9.42
C GLU A 118 -17.97 -2.00 8.65
N ILE A 119 -17.73 -2.91 7.71
CA ILE A 119 -18.80 -3.61 6.99
C ILE A 119 -19.65 -4.45 7.94
N GLU A 120 -19.04 -5.16 8.89
CA GLU A 120 -19.78 -5.94 9.88
C GLU A 120 -20.65 -5.04 10.76
N TYR A 121 -20.11 -3.90 11.20
CA TYR A 121 -20.85 -2.90 11.96
C TYR A 121 -22.04 -2.35 11.16
N LEU A 122 -21.81 -1.89 9.93
CA LEU A 122 -22.87 -1.40 9.04
C LEU A 122 -23.92 -2.47 8.77
N THR A 123 -23.52 -3.73 8.58
CA THR A 123 -24.45 -4.84 8.36
C THR A 123 -25.34 -5.06 9.58
N ARG A 124 -24.76 -5.01 10.78
CA ARG A 124 -25.52 -5.13 12.04
C ARG A 124 -26.47 -3.94 12.22
N GLU A 125 -26.01 -2.74 11.91
CA GLU A 125 -26.81 -1.51 12.00
C GLU A 125 -27.99 -1.54 11.01
N ILE A 126 -27.75 -1.97 9.76
CA ILE A 126 -28.80 -2.16 8.75
C ILE A 126 -29.79 -3.23 9.17
N ALA A 127 -29.34 -4.32 9.79
CA ALA A 127 -30.24 -5.34 10.32
C ALA A 127 -31.13 -4.78 11.44
N GLY A 128 -30.57 -3.98 12.35
CA GLY A 128 -31.32 -3.28 13.39
C GLY A 128 -32.33 -2.29 12.80
N LEU A 129 -31.90 -1.45 11.85
CA LEU A 129 -32.77 -0.53 11.13
C LEU A 129 -33.91 -1.26 10.41
N ARG A 130 -33.64 -2.39 9.76
CA ARG A 130 -34.65 -3.22 9.10
C ARG A 130 -35.68 -3.76 10.09
N MET A 131 -35.26 -4.21 11.27
CA MET A 131 -36.18 -4.68 12.31
C MET A 131 -37.07 -3.54 12.82
N ALA A 132 -36.47 -2.39 13.16
CA ALA A 132 -37.20 -1.21 13.62
C ALA A 132 -38.20 -0.69 12.56
N LEU A 133 -37.80 -0.64 11.29
CA LEU A 133 -38.72 -0.31 10.19
C LEU A 133 -39.78 -1.39 9.98
N GLY A 134 -39.46 -2.67 10.17
CA GLY A 134 -40.42 -3.77 10.10
C GLY A 134 -41.53 -3.65 11.14
N GLU A 135 -41.21 -3.21 12.36
CA GLU A 135 -42.18 -2.97 13.42
C GLU A 135 -43.07 -1.75 13.12
N VAL A 136 -42.48 -0.63 12.66
CA VAL A 136 -43.20 0.65 12.45
C VAL A 136 -43.94 0.70 11.10
N ALA A 137 -43.46 -0.02 10.07
CA ALA A 137 -44.06 -0.05 8.73
C ALA A 137 -44.86 -1.33 8.48
N THR A 138 -45.59 -1.82 9.48
CA THR A 138 -46.55 -2.90 9.22
C THR A 138 -47.66 -2.32 8.33
N ARG A 139 -48.01 -3.04 7.25
CA ARG A 139 -49.10 -2.67 6.32
C ARG A 139 -50.36 -2.21 7.05
N ASP A 140 -50.64 -2.81 8.20
CA ASP A 140 -51.80 -2.49 9.02
C ASP A 140 -51.69 -1.15 9.77
N TYR A 141 -50.50 -0.71 10.18
CA TYR A 141 -50.29 0.62 10.76
C TYR A 141 -50.45 1.72 9.69
N ILE A 142 -49.84 1.54 8.52
CA ILE A 142 -50.01 2.48 7.40
C ILE A 142 -51.47 2.50 6.95
N ARG A 143 -52.14 1.34 6.89
CA ARG A 143 -53.56 1.25 6.58
C ARG A 143 -54.42 1.93 7.63
N SER A 144 -54.15 1.73 8.93
CA SER A 144 -54.93 2.35 10.00
C SER A 144 -54.76 3.87 10.00
N GLU A 145 -53.56 4.38 9.73
CA GLU A 145 -53.32 5.83 9.73
C GLU A 145 -53.89 6.49 8.46
N LEU A 146 -53.83 5.82 7.30
CA LEU A 146 -54.55 6.27 6.10
C LEU A 146 -56.06 6.27 6.30
N GLN A 147 -56.63 5.25 6.96
CA GLN A 147 -58.05 5.20 7.29
C GLN A 147 -58.44 6.28 8.29
N ARG A 148 -57.65 6.49 9.34
CA ARG A 148 -57.87 7.54 10.33
C ARG A 148 -57.89 8.94 9.70
N LEU A 149 -56.92 9.24 8.83
CA LEU A 149 -56.87 10.49 8.09
C LEU A 149 -58.05 10.64 7.12
N GLN A 150 -58.48 9.55 6.49
CA GLN A 150 -59.66 9.53 5.62
C GLN A 150 -60.95 9.80 6.41
N ASP A 151 -61.10 9.17 7.58
CA ASP A 151 -62.25 9.35 8.46
C ASP A 151 -62.29 10.77 9.02
N GLU A 152 -61.15 11.36 9.37
CA GLU A 152 -61.05 12.75 9.85
C GLU A 152 -61.42 13.77 8.75
N LEU A 153 -61.03 13.53 7.50
CA LEU A 153 -61.43 14.37 6.37
C LEU A 153 -62.89 14.17 5.94
N THR A 154 -63.45 12.98 6.17
CA THR A 154 -64.85 12.63 5.83
C THR A 154 -65.81 12.99 6.96
N ALA A 155 -65.32 13.11 8.20
CA ALA A 155 -66.04 13.63 9.35
C ALA A 155 -66.34 15.12 9.14
N ASP A 156 -67.41 15.38 8.38
CA ASP A 156 -68.05 16.67 8.21
C ASP A 156 -68.23 17.30 9.61
N PRO A 157 -67.77 18.56 9.85
CA PRO A 157 -67.89 19.19 11.15
C PRO A 157 -69.36 19.18 11.57
N PRO A 158 -69.67 18.86 12.85
CA PRO A 158 -71.05 18.69 13.28
C PRO A 158 -71.82 19.97 12.97
N ARG A 159 -72.74 19.86 12.01
CA ARG A 159 -73.65 20.95 11.67
C ARG A 159 -74.39 21.32 12.93
N SER A 160 -74.04 22.51 13.41
CA SER A 160 -74.62 23.12 14.59
C SER A 160 -76.14 23.21 14.44
N ARG A 161 -76.83 22.69 15.46
CA ARG A 161 -77.96 23.34 16.12
C ARG A 161 -79.24 23.49 15.28
N GLY A 162 -80.09 22.47 15.35
CA GLY A 162 -81.53 22.59 15.17
C GLY A 162 -82.23 22.34 16.50
N ALA A 163 -82.35 23.38 17.33
CA ALA A 163 -83.28 23.38 18.46
C ALA A 163 -84.71 23.42 17.89
N GLY A 164 -85.51 22.39 18.16
CA GLY A 164 -86.89 22.28 17.70
C GLY A 164 -87.73 21.61 18.78
N SER A 165 -88.29 22.46 19.64
CA SER A 165 -89.46 22.30 20.49
C SER A 165 -90.31 21.04 20.32
N GLU A 166 -90.56 20.34 21.43
CA GLU A 166 -91.85 19.68 21.67
C GLU A 166 -92.17 19.74 23.18
N ASP A 167 -92.53 20.93 23.61
CA ASP A 167 -93.55 21.16 24.64
C ASP A 167 -94.90 20.68 24.06
N ALA A 168 -95.57 19.72 24.70
CA ALA A 168 -96.99 19.82 25.07
C ALA A 168 -97.62 18.46 25.44
N ARG A 169 -98.06 18.41 26.72
CA ARG A 169 -99.12 17.60 27.35
C ARG A 169 -98.76 16.24 27.94
#